data_AF-A0A811NIA5-F1
#
_entry.id   AF-A0A811NIA5-F1
#
_cell.length_a   1.000
_cell.length_b   1.000
_cell.length_c   1.000
_cell.angle_alpha   90.00
_cell.angle_beta   90.00
_cell.angle_gamma   90.00
#
_symmetry.space_group_name_H-M   'P 1'
#
loop_
_entity.id
_entity.type
_entity.pdbx_description
1 polymer ?
#
loop_
_entity_poly.entity_id
_entity_poly.type
_entity_poly.pdbx_seq_one_letter_code
_entity_poly.pdbx_strand_id
1 'polypeptide(L)' 'MVVIGGLDPLQDWQRRYADVLRRKGKAVRVVEFPEAIHTFFFFPELPDCARLVEAMKAFIDDSNASSDSAA' A
#
# COMPACT_ATOMS: atom_id res chain seq x y z
N MET A 1 2.00 -4.98 1.60
CA MET A 1 1.03 -4.01 1.07
C MET A 1 1.56 -3.42 -0.24
N VAL A 2 0.70 -3.03 -1.17
CA VAL A 2 1.04 -2.24 -2.38
C VAL A 2 0.10 -1.04 -2.42
N VAL A 3 0.66 0.16 -2.60
CA VAL A 3 -0.08 1.43 -2.57
C VAL A 3 -0.13 2.01 -3.97
N ILE A 4 -1.30 2.53 -4.37
CA ILE A 4 -1.57 3.02 -5.72
C ILE A 4 -2.24 4.39 -5.64
N GLY A 5 -1.64 5.39 -6.27
CA GLY A 5 -2.28 6.69 -6.52
C GLY A 5 -2.99 6.67 -7.87
N GLY A 6 -4.25 7.09 -7.95
CA GLY A 6 -5.02 7.03 -9.21
C GLY A 6 -4.60 8.09 -10.24
N LEU A 7 -3.89 9.13 -9.80
CA LEU A 7 -3.26 10.13 -10.68
C LEU A 7 -1.74 9.92 -10.82
N ASP A 8 -1.21 8.78 -10.34
CA ASP A 8 0.19 8.40 -10.51
C ASP A 8 0.40 7.77 -11.92
N PRO A 9 1.30 8.31 -12.77
CA PRO A 9 1.64 7.69 -14.05
C PRO A 9 2.12 6.24 -13.97
N LEU A 10 2.56 5.79 -12.79
CA LEU A 10 3.05 4.44 -12.54
C LEU A 10 1.95 3.47 -12.04
N GLN A 11 0.69 3.89 -11.94
CA GLN A 11 -0.38 3.09 -11.33
C GLN A 11 -0.56 1.70 -11.97
N ASP A 12 -0.44 1.60 -13.29
CA ASP A 12 -0.58 0.33 -13.99
C ASP A 12 0.54 -0.66 -13.65
N TRP A 13 1.76 -0.14 -13.43
CA TRP A 13 2.88 -0.95 -12.98
C TRP A 13 2.68 -1.46 -11.56
N GLN A 14 2.14 -0.62 -10.67
CA GLN A 14 1.83 -1.00 -9.29
C GLN A 14 0.74 -2.10 -9.25
N ARG A 15 -0.33 -1.96 -10.04
CA ARG A 15 -1.40 -2.98 -10.19
C ARG A 15 -0.83 -4.30 -10.70
N ARG A 16 -0.05 -4.23 -11.79
CA ARG A 16 0.63 -5.41 -12.36
C ARG A 16 1.53 -6.10 -11.34
N TYR A 17 2.27 -5.33 -10.54
CA TYR A 17 3.14 -5.88 -9.51
C TYR A 17 2.35 -6.63 -8.43
N ALA A 18 1.24 -6.06 -7.96
CA ALA A 18 0.35 -6.74 -7.02
C ALA A 18 -0.16 -8.08 -7.57
N ASP A 19 -0.55 -8.12 -8.84
CA ASP A 19 -1.01 -9.37 -9.49
C ASP A 19 0.10 -10.39 -9.67
N VAL A 20 1.33 -9.96 -9.97
CA VAL A 20 2.50 -10.86 -10.00
C VAL A 20 2.77 -11.46 -8.63
N LEU A 21 2.71 -10.66 -7.56
CA LEU A 21 2.91 -11.13 -6.19
C LEU A 21 1.85 -12.16 -5.78
N ARG A 22 0.57 -11.89 -6.09
CA ARG A 22 -0.54 -12.83 -5.85
C ARG A 22 -0.33 -14.16 -6.57
N ARG A 23 0.05 -14.12 -7.85
CA ARG A 23 0.37 -15.33 -8.64
C ARG A 23 1.55 -16.13 -8.07
N LYS A 24 2.47 -15.48 -7.35
CA LYS A 24 3.56 -16.14 -6.63
C LYS A 24 3.16 -16.64 -5.23
N GLY A 25 1.86 -16.67 -4.91
CA GLY A 25 1.35 -17.16 -3.63
C GLY A 25 1.58 -16.22 -2.45
N LYS A 26 1.90 -14.93 -2.70
CA LYS A 26 2.03 -13.95 -1.64
C LYS A 26 0.66 -13.37 -1.27
N ALA A 27 0.40 -13.19 0.01
CA ALA A 27 -0.72 -12.39 0.48
C ALA A 27 -0.43 -10.90 0.17
N VAL A 28 -1.33 -10.26 -0.60
CA VAL A 28 -1.13 -8.87 -1.05
C VAL A 28 -2.36 -8.03 -0.70
N ARG A 29 -2.16 -7.07 0.21
CA ARG A 29 -3.09 -5.96 0.48
C ARG A 29 -2.79 -4.82 -0.50
N VAL A 30 -3.74 -4.49 -1.37
CA VAL A 30 -3.68 -3.30 -2.24
C VAL A 30 -4.49 -2.18 -1.59
N VAL A 31 -3.92 -0.98 -1.55
CA VAL A 31 -4.59 0.23 -1.02
C VAL A 31 -4.53 1.31 -2.09
N GLU A 32 -5.69 1.86 -2.44
CA GLU A 32 -5.83 2.82 -3.53
C GLU A 32 -6.27 4.18 -3.02
N PHE A 33 -5.66 5.22 -3.56
CA PHE A 33 -5.98 6.63 -3.33
C PHE A 33 -6.29 7.26 -4.69
N PRO A 34 -7.56 7.29 -5.14
CA PRO A 34 -7.92 7.64 -6.51
C PRO A 34 -7.43 9.02 -6.97
N GLU A 35 -7.46 10.01 -6.07
CA GLU A 35 -7.06 11.39 -6.39
C GLU A 35 -5.59 11.68 -6.04
N ALA A 36 -4.84 10.68 -5.58
CA ALA A 36 -3.46 10.89 -5.17
C ALA A 36 -2.49 10.90 -6.36
N ILE A 37 -1.64 11.91 -6.38
CA ILE A 37 -0.50 12.02 -7.31
C ILE A 37 0.64 11.08 -6.91
N HIS A 38 1.59 10.90 -7.81
CA HIS A 38 2.86 10.26 -7.48
C HIS A 38 3.49 10.91 -6.25
N THR A 39 4.00 10.10 -5.32
CA THR A 39 4.70 10.58 -4.11
C THR A 39 3.87 11.48 -3.16
N PHE A 40 2.54 11.41 -3.18
CA PHE A 40 1.67 12.24 -2.33
C PHE A 40 1.99 12.20 -0.82
N PHE A 41 2.60 11.12 -0.32
CA PHE A 41 3.01 10.96 1.07
C PHE A 41 4.20 11.82 1.50
N PHE A 42 4.86 12.51 0.57
CA PHE A 42 5.86 13.52 0.93
C PHE A 42 5.24 14.86 1.35
N PHE A 43 3.94 15.06 1.11
CA PHE A 43 3.23 16.30 1.39
C PHE A 43 2.28 16.10 2.58
N PRO A 44 2.70 16.41 3.83
CA PRO A 44 1.87 16.20 5.02
C PRO A 44 0.59 17.05 5.03
N GLU A 45 0.52 18.09 4.20
CA GLU A 45 -0.68 18.92 4.01
C GLU A 45 -1.80 18.20 3.24
N LEU A 46 -1.47 17.14 2.50
CA LEU A 46 -2.48 16.34 1.80
C LEU A 46 -3.18 15.38 2.78
N PRO A 47 -4.52 15.36 2.85
CA PRO A 47 -5.25 14.49 3.77
C PRO A 47 -4.89 13.00 3.62
N ASP A 48 -4.57 12.57 2.39
CA ASP A 48 -4.22 11.20 2.10
C ASP A 48 -2.85 10.80 2.65
N CYS A 49 -1.93 11.75 2.91
CA CYS A 49 -0.64 11.45 3.52
C CYS A 49 -0.81 10.79 4.90
N ALA A 50 -1.59 11.41 5.79
CA ALA A 50 -1.87 10.86 7.11
C ALA A 50 -2.60 9.52 7.02
N ARG A 51 -3.57 9.39 6.10
CA ARG A 51 -4.30 8.14 5.87
C ARG A 51 -3.40 6.99 5.42
N LEU A 52 -2.42 7.27 4.56
CA LEU A 52 -1.45 6.28 4.13
C LEU A 52 -0.53 5.87 5.29
N VAL A 53 -0.03 6.81 6.10
CA VAL A 53 0.80 6.48 7.26
C VAL A 53 0.07 5.56 8.23
N GLU A 54 -1.20 5.83 8.53
CA GLU A 54 -2.01 4.96 9.39
C GLU A 54 -2.25 3.58 8.76
N ALA A 55 -2.52 3.51 7.44
CA ALA A 55 -2.66 2.24 6.74
C ALA A 55 -1.36 1.42 6.74
N MET A 56 -0.20 2.08 6.62
CA MET A 56 1.12 1.45 6.73
C MET A 56 1.36 0.89 8.13
N LYS A 57 1.07 1.69 9.16
CA LYS A 57 1.19 1.26 10.56
C LYS A 57 0.35 0.02 10.84
N ALA A 58 -0.94 0.05 10.49
CA ALA A 58 -1.83 -1.10 10.66
C ALA A 58 -1.32 -2.34 9.93
N PHE A 59 -0.77 -2.19 8.72
CA PHE A 59 -0.17 -3.31 8.00
C PHE A 59 1.05 -3.91 8.71
N ILE A 60 1.91 -3.09 9.31
CA ILE A 60 3.08 -3.55 10.07
C ILE A 60 2.62 -4.29 11.34
N ASP A 61 1.68 -3.70 12.08
CA ASP A 61 1.15 -4.30 13.31
C ASP A 61 0.50 -5.68 13.04
N ASP A 62 -0.33 -5.77 12.00
CA ASP A 62 -0.92 -7.04 11.54
C ASP A 62 0.17 -8.08 11.17
N SER A 63 1.23 -7.63 10.51
CA SER A 63 2.32 -8.50 10.05
C SER A 63 3.14 -9.04 11.22
N ASN A 64 3.41 -8.21 12.23
CA ASN A 64 4.12 -8.62 13.44
C ASN A 64 3.30 -9.63 14.25
N ALA A 65 2.01 -9.35 14.46
CA ALA A 65 1.11 -10.27 15.16
C ALA A 65 1.02 -11.64 14.45
N SER A 66 0.99 -11.66 13.12
CA SER A 66 0.98 -12.91 12.35
C SER A 66 2.30 -13.68 12.48
N SER A 67 3.42 -12.99 12.63
CA SER A 67 4.75 -13.59 12.78
C SER A 67 4.91 -14.23 14.16
N ASP A 68 4.43 -13.56 15.21
CA ASP A 68 4.46 -14.06 16.58
C ASP A 68 3.53 -15.27 16.78
N SER A 69 2.43 -15.35 16.04
CA SER A 69 1.51 -16.50 16.09
C SER A 69 2.02 -17.76 15.36
N ALA A 70 3.04 -17.61 14.52
CA ALA A 70 3.63 -18.69 13.73
C ALA A 70 4.94 -19.24 14.33
N ALA A 71 5.44 -18.63 15.42
CA ALA A 71 6.61 -19.04 16.18
C ALA A 71 6.20 -19.86 17.42
#